data_AF-M1A8M5-F1
#
_entry.id   AF-M1A8M5-F1
#
_cell.length_a   1.000
_cell.length_b   1.000
_cell.length_c   1.000
_cell.angle_alpha   90.00
_cell.angle_beta   90.00
_cell.angle_gamma   90.00
#
_symmetry.space_group_name_H-M   'P 1'
#
loop_
_entity.id
_entity.type
_entity.pdbx_description
1 polymer ?
#
loop_
_entity_poly.entity_id
_entity_poly.type
_entity_poly.pdbx_seq_one_letter_code
_entity_poly.pdbx_strand_id
1 'polypeptide(L)'
;MANMSQLPISIGSDKEGNFTYAMQLLSSSVLPFVLHSTIELDVFEILAKANDTQLSSSQIVSKMACNNPIDAANMLDRMLYVLATYSLLTCSINNNNNGLYGLSPVGKMFVSDNEDGASLGPLLALLQHKVSINTCQCVKLLKNCYKATPAENGKVIVVEAILPVKPDHIHSSVVISQFDLIMLAQTPGGKERSQHEFRSLATEAGFNGINFICRVSNFWVMEFHK
;
A
#
# COMPACT_ATOMS: atom_id res chain seq x y z
N MET A 1 -23.69 -42.97 -9.68
CA MET A 1 -23.65 -41.96 -8.60
C MET A 1 -22.78 -40.82 -9.10
N ALA A 2 -23.38 -39.64 -9.31
CA ALA A 2 -22.68 -38.46 -9.83
C ALA A 2 -21.95 -37.72 -8.69
N ASN A 3 -20.75 -37.23 -9.00
CA ASN A 3 -19.83 -36.54 -8.12
C ASN A 3 -20.39 -35.16 -7.73
N MET A 4 -20.23 -34.78 -6.46
CA MET A 4 -20.70 -33.52 -5.89
C MET A 4 -19.56 -32.48 -5.92
N SER A 5 -19.94 -31.21 -6.06
CA SER A 5 -19.16 -29.98 -5.75
C SER A 5 -18.13 -29.42 -6.75
N GLN A 6 -18.51 -29.21 -8.00
CA GLN A 6 -18.15 -27.95 -8.68
C GLN A 6 -19.44 -27.36 -9.25
N LEU A 7 -19.95 -26.29 -8.63
CA LEU A 7 -20.94 -25.45 -9.26
C LEU A 7 -20.31 -24.89 -10.55
N PRO A 8 -20.99 -24.94 -11.70
CA PRO A 8 -20.44 -24.37 -12.92
C PRO A 8 -20.33 -22.86 -12.71
N ILE A 9 -19.09 -22.36 -12.53
CA ILE A 9 -18.79 -20.93 -12.66
C ILE A 9 -18.90 -20.65 -14.16
N SER A 10 -20.12 -20.40 -14.61
CA SER A 10 -20.40 -19.87 -15.93
C SER A 10 -19.75 -18.49 -16.00
N ILE A 11 -18.57 -18.40 -16.65
CA ILE A 11 -17.97 -17.13 -17.05
C ILE A 11 -18.88 -16.54 -18.15
N GLY A 12 -19.90 -15.80 -17.74
CA GLY A 12 -21.00 -15.37 -18.59
C GLY A 12 -20.97 -13.88 -18.91
N SER A 13 -20.38 -13.50 -20.04
CA SER A 13 -20.40 -12.14 -20.64
C SER A 13 -19.63 -11.03 -19.92
N ASP A 14 -19.07 -10.09 -20.68
CA ASP A 14 -18.38 -8.89 -20.18
C ASP A 14 -19.25 -8.07 -19.20
N LYS A 15 -20.59 -8.18 -19.30
CA LYS A 15 -21.52 -7.51 -18.38
C LYS A 15 -21.47 -8.08 -16.96
N GLU A 16 -21.38 -9.39 -16.80
CA GLU A 16 -21.31 -10.05 -15.49
C GLU A 16 -19.97 -9.79 -14.81
N GLY A 17 -18.88 -9.79 -15.60
CA GLY A 17 -17.55 -9.41 -15.11
C GLY A 17 -17.53 -7.96 -14.60
N ASN A 18 -18.10 -7.03 -15.36
CA ASN A 18 -18.23 -5.64 -14.95
C ASN A 18 -19.10 -5.47 -13.70
N PHE A 19 -20.21 -6.21 -13.60
CA PHE A 19 -21.06 -6.19 -12.41
C PHE A 19 -20.32 -6.69 -11.18
N THR A 20 -19.58 -7.79 -11.31
CA THR A 20 -18.76 -8.36 -10.24
C THR A 20 -17.68 -7.37 -9.78
N TYR A 21 -16.98 -6.72 -10.71
CA TYR A 21 -15.99 -5.69 -10.36
C TYR A 21 -16.62 -4.48 -9.66
N ALA A 22 -17.80 -4.03 -10.11
CA ALA A 22 -18.54 -2.96 -9.42
C ALA A 22 -18.90 -3.35 -7.99
N MET A 23 -19.35 -4.59 -7.75
CA MET A 23 -19.63 -5.11 -6.41
C MET A 23 -18.36 -5.16 -5.53
N GLN A 24 -17.22 -5.53 -6.11
CA GLN A 24 -15.93 -5.48 -5.41
C GLN A 24 -15.57 -4.05 -5.01
N LEU A 25 -15.78 -3.06 -5.89
CA LEU A 25 -15.51 -1.66 -5.60
C LEU A 25 -16.39 -1.12 -4.46
N LEU A 26 -17.66 -1.51 -4.40
CA LEU A 26 -18.57 -1.15 -3.31
C LEU A 26 -18.08 -1.67 -1.94
N SER A 27 -17.35 -2.79 -1.93
CA SER A 27 -16.82 -3.41 -0.72
C SER A 27 -15.32 -3.13 -0.50
N SER A 28 -14.74 -2.21 -1.28
CA SER A 28 -13.28 -1.97 -1.32
C SER A 28 -12.67 -1.51 0.01
N SER A 29 -13.46 -0.93 0.91
CA SER A 29 -13.01 -0.52 2.24
C SER A 29 -12.66 -1.70 3.16
N VAL A 30 -13.19 -2.89 2.91
CA VAL A 30 -12.99 -4.07 3.76
C VAL A 30 -11.52 -4.49 3.81
N LEU A 31 -10.82 -4.50 2.67
CA LEU A 31 -9.43 -4.95 2.60
C LEU A 31 -8.50 -4.10 3.49
N PRO A 32 -8.47 -2.76 3.41
CA PRO A 32 -7.66 -1.93 4.31
C PRO A 32 -7.89 -2.22 5.80
N PHE A 33 -9.14 -2.43 6.23
CA PHE A 33 -9.44 -2.75 7.63
C PHE A 33 -8.89 -4.12 8.02
N VAL A 34 -9.12 -5.15 7.21
CA VAL A 34 -8.63 -6.51 7.49
C VAL A 34 -7.10 -6.53 7.53
N LEU A 35 -6.45 -5.88 6.56
CA LEU A 35 -4.99 -5.77 6.50
C LEU A 35 -4.44 -5.05 7.73
N HIS A 36 -5.03 -3.92 8.11
CA HIS A 36 -4.61 -3.17 9.29
C HIS A 36 -4.73 -4.01 10.57
N SER A 37 -5.90 -4.60 10.83
CA SER A 37 -6.13 -5.41 12.03
C SER A 37 -5.23 -6.64 12.08
N THR A 38 -4.93 -7.29 10.95
CA THR A 38 -4.02 -8.45 10.94
C THR A 38 -2.56 -8.06 11.16
N ILE A 39 -2.14 -6.86 10.76
CA ILE A 39 -0.83 -6.31 11.12
C ILE A 39 -0.78 -6.03 12.62
N GLU A 40 -1.80 -5.38 13.20
CA GLU A 40 -1.86 -5.10 14.65
C GLU A 40 -1.88 -6.35 15.52
N LEU A 41 -2.43 -7.45 14.99
CA LEU A 41 -2.45 -8.76 15.64
C LEU A 41 -1.16 -9.56 15.42
N ASP A 42 -0.13 -8.99 14.81
CA ASP A 42 1.15 -9.65 14.48
C ASP A 42 0.99 -10.92 13.62
N VAL A 43 -0.10 -11.04 12.86
CA VAL A 43 -0.38 -12.23 12.03
C VAL A 43 0.73 -12.45 10.99
N PHE A 44 1.16 -11.37 10.34
CA PHE A 44 2.22 -11.41 9.33
C PHE A 44 3.56 -11.85 9.95
N GLU A 45 3.88 -11.35 11.15
CA GLU A 45 5.09 -11.74 11.90
C GLU A 45 5.05 -13.21 12.33
N ILE A 46 3.88 -13.69 12.77
CA ILE A 46 3.67 -15.10 13.14
C ILE A 46 3.88 -16.02 11.93
N LEU A 47 3.36 -15.63 10.76
CA LEU A 47 3.54 -16.37 9.52
C LEU A 47 4.99 -16.31 9.01
N ALA A 48 5.68 -15.19 9.17
CA ALA A 48 7.09 -15.05 8.81
C ALA A 48 7.97 -16.01 9.61
N LYS A 49 7.71 -16.11 10.92
CA LYS A 49 8.40 -17.04 11.84
C LYS A 49 8.14 -18.52 11.54
N ALA A 50 7.18 -18.83 10.68
CA ALA A 50 6.89 -20.20 10.25
C ALA A 50 7.84 -20.70 9.13
N ASN A 51 8.77 -19.88 8.64
CA ASN A 51 9.80 -20.24 7.66
C ASN A 51 9.23 -20.99 6.44
N ASP A 52 8.31 -20.32 5.74
CA ASP A 52 7.57 -20.82 4.56
C ASP A 52 6.64 -22.04 4.83
N THR A 53 6.46 -22.45 6.09
CA THR A 53 5.41 -23.41 6.48
C THR A 53 4.07 -22.70 6.57
N GLN A 54 3.03 -23.26 5.94
CA GLN A 54 1.68 -22.74 6.06
C GLN A 54 1.03 -23.16 7.39
N LEU A 55 0.29 -22.24 8.02
CA LEU A 55 -0.37 -22.43 9.31
C LEU A 55 -1.90 -22.33 9.18
N SER A 56 -2.63 -23.13 9.93
CA SER A 56 -4.07 -22.92 10.11
C SER A 56 -4.36 -21.71 10.99
N SER A 57 -5.57 -21.16 10.89
CA SER A 57 -6.03 -20.07 11.78
C SER A 57 -5.88 -20.42 13.26
N SER A 58 -6.19 -21.66 13.66
CA SER A 58 -6.03 -22.14 15.03
C SER A 58 -4.57 -22.19 15.50
N GLN A 59 -3.63 -22.55 14.61
CA GLN A 59 -2.19 -22.53 14.91
C GLN A 59 -1.62 -21.12 15.00
N ILE A 60 -2.23 -20.16 14.31
CA ILE A 60 -1.87 -18.75 14.42
C ILE A 60 -2.40 -18.19 15.75
N VAL A 61 -3.67 -18.43 16.07
CA VAL A 61 -4.30 -17.97 17.33
C VAL A 61 -3.63 -18.58 18.55
N SER A 62 -3.14 -19.82 18.50
CA SER A 62 -2.43 -20.42 19.64
C SER A 62 -1.12 -19.72 20.01
N LYS A 63 -0.59 -18.87 19.11
CA LYS A 63 0.59 -18.03 19.33
C LYS A 63 0.25 -16.62 19.83
N MET A 64 -1.05 -16.31 19.97
CA MET A 64 -1.56 -15.03 20.47
C MET A 64 -2.11 -15.19 21.89
N ALA A 65 -2.12 -14.11 22.67
CA ALA A 65 -2.84 -14.07 23.94
C ALA A 65 -4.35 -13.87 23.66
N CYS A 66 -5.17 -14.91 23.85
CA CYS A 66 -6.61 -14.85 23.62
C CYS A 66 -7.41 -15.61 24.67
N ASN A 67 -8.53 -15.04 25.12
CA ASN A 67 -9.45 -15.64 26.09
C ASN A 67 -10.48 -16.59 25.46
N ASN A 68 -10.70 -16.50 24.14
CA ASN A 68 -11.67 -17.33 23.41
C ASN A 68 -11.05 -17.81 22.08
N PRO A 69 -10.19 -18.84 22.12
CA PRO A 69 -9.36 -19.22 20.98
C PRO A 69 -10.16 -19.83 19.81
N ILE A 70 -11.30 -20.47 20.08
CA ILE A 70 -12.12 -21.09 19.03
C ILE A 70 -12.79 -20.02 18.17
N ASP A 71 -13.48 -19.08 18.80
CA ASP A 71 -14.16 -18.00 18.06
C ASP A 71 -13.14 -17.07 17.38
N ALA A 72 -12.02 -16.79 18.05
CA ALA A 72 -10.92 -16.03 17.46
C ALA A 72 -10.34 -16.71 16.21
N ALA A 73 -10.16 -18.03 16.24
CA ALA A 73 -9.66 -18.77 15.07
C ALA A 73 -10.66 -18.74 13.91
N ASN A 74 -11.97 -18.83 14.18
CA ASN A 74 -13.01 -18.72 13.17
C ASN A 74 -13.07 -17.31 12.55
N MET A 75 -12.93 -16.27 13.37
CA MET A 75 -12.88 -14.88 12.89
C MET A 75 -11.62 -14.63 12.06
N LEU A 76 -10.47 -15.08 12.56
CA LEU A 76 -9.19 -14.93 11.88
C LEU A 76 -9.18 -15.67 10.55
N ASP A 77 -9.73 -16.89 10.46
CA ASP A 77 -9.81 -17.63 9.20
C ASP A 77 -10.52 -16.83 8.10
N ARG A 78 -11.62 -16.15 8.44
CA ARG A 78 -12.35 -15.27 7.49
C ARG A 78 -11.51 -14.07 7.06
N MET A 79 -10.72 -13.49 7.96
CA MET A 79 -9.78 -12.41 7.65
C MET A 79 -8.67 -12.90 6.71
N LEU A 80 -8.06 -14.04 7.03
CA LEU A 80 -7.01 -14.67 6.23
C LEU A 80 -7.52 -15.04 4.84
N TYR A 81 -8.75 -15.53 4.73
CA TYR A 81 -9.40 -15.79 3.45
C TYR A 81 -9.46 -14.53 2.58
N VAL A 82 -9.92 -13.40 3.13
CA VAL A 82 -9.93 -12.12 2.40
C VAL A 82 -8.51 -11.73 1.99
N LEU A 83 -7.50 -11.83 2.86
CA LEU A 83 -6.13 -11.50 2.48
C LEU A 83 -5.58 -12.42 1.36
N ALA A 84 -5.95 -13.70 1.38
CA ALA A 84 -5.59 -14.66 0.35
C ALA A 84 -6.25 -14.36 -1.01
N THR A 85 -7.52 -13.91 -1.04
CA THR A 85 -8.18 -13.52 -2.31
C THR A 85 -7.54 -12.30 -2.96
N TYR A 86 -6.86 -11.46 -2.18
CA TYR A 86 -6.05 -10.34 -2.67
C TYR A 86 -4.56 -10.69 -2.84
N SER A 87 -4.21 -11.98 -2.84
CA SER A 87 -2.84 -12.47 -3.03
C SER A 87 -1.80 -11.94 -2.03
N LEU A 88 -2.25 -11.47 -0.85
CA LEU A 88 -1.35 -11.12 0.25
C LEU A 88 -0.84 -12.36 0.97
N LEU A 89 -1.66 -13.41 1.00
CA LEU A 89 -1.32 -14.71 1.54
C LEU A 89 -1.44 -15.79 0.45
N THR A 90 -0.65 -16.85 0.59
CA THR A 90 -0.89 -18.12 -0.10
C THR A 90 -1.86 -18.95 0.74
N CYS A 91 -2.69 -19.77 0.09
CA CYS A 91 -3.64 -20.64 0.77
C CYS A 91 -3.61 -22.05 0.15
N SER A 92 -3.59 -23.07 1.00
CA SER A 92 -3.88 -24.46 0.63
C SER A 92 -4.94 -25.04 1.57
N ILE A 93 -5.52 -26.18 1.19
CA ILE A 93 -6.55 -26.86 1.98
C ILE A 93 -5.98 -28.17 2.50
N ASN A 94 -6.12 -28.43 3.80
CA ASN A 94 -5.71 -29.69 4.39
C ASN A 94 -6.81 -30.76 4.32
N ASN A 95 -6.51 -31.98 4.77
CA ASN A 95 -7.45 -33.12 4.73
C ASN A 95 -8.75 -32.90 5.52
N ASN A 96 -8.78 -31.92 6.43
CA ASN A 96 -9.96 -31.59 7.24
C ASN A 96 -10.77 -30.43 6.64
N ASN A 97 -10.50 -30.03 5.40
CA ASN A 97 -11.06 -28.86 4.73
C ASN A 97 -10.75 -27.52 5.43
N ASN A 98 -9.69 -27.47 6.24
CA ASN A 98 -9.24 -26.21 6.85
C ASN A 98 -8.22 -25.52 5.94
N GLY A 99 -8.34 -24.19 5.83
CA GLY A 99 -7.36 -23.36 5.17
C GLY A 99 -6.03 -23.34 5.91
N LEU A 100 -4.93 -23.47 5.16
CA LEU A 100 -3.56 -23.28 5.61
C LEU A 100 -2.99 -22.08 4.88
N TYR A 101 -2.46 -21.11 5.63
CA TYR A 101 -2.03 -19.82 5.10
C TYR A 101 -0.53 -19.62 5.26
N GLY A 102 0.09 -19.04 4.25
CA GLY A 102 1.49 -18.61 4.28
C GLY A 102 1.66 -17.24 3.64
N LEU A 103 2.84 -16.63 3.77
CA LEU A 103 3.09 -15.33 3.16
C LEU A 103 3.30 -15.45 1.64
N SER A 104 2.64 -14.59 0.87
CA SER A 104 3.02 -14.36 -0.53
C SER A 104 4.20 -13.39 -0.60
N PRO A 105 4.85 -13.20 -1.78
CA PRO A 105 5.84 -12.14 -1.96
C PRO A 105 5.32 -10.75 -1.59
N VAL A 106 4.05 -10.45 -1.86
CA VAL A 106 3.42 -9.16 -1.50
C VAL A 106 3.18 -9.10 0.01
N GLY A 107 2.73 -10.19 0.62
CA GLY A 107 2.55 -10.27 2.08
C GLY A 107 3.84 -10.04 2.86
N LYS A 108 4.99 -10.48 2.32
CA LYS A 108 6.32 -10.26 2.93
C LYS A 108 6.67 -8.77 3.06
N MET A 109 6.10 -7.88 2.24
CA MET A 109 6.30 -6.41 2.35
C MET A 109 5.69 -5.79 3.62
N PHE A 110 4.83 -6.53 4.32
CA PHE A 110 4.19 -6.12 5.58
C PHE A 110 4.82 -6.76 6.82
N VAL A 111 5.87 -7.57 6.64
CA VAL A 111 6.69 -8.10 7.74
C VAL A 111 7.85 -7.15 7.97
N SER A 112 8.20 -6.95 9.23
CA SER A 112 9.37 -6.15 9.62
C SER A 112 10.64 -6.85 9.17
N ASP A 113 11.45 -6.18 8.36
CA ASP A 113 12.77 -6.69 8.01
C ASP A 113 13.61 -6.83 9.29
N ASN A 114 14.34 -7.95 9.40
CA ASN A 114 15.18 -8.22 10.56
C ASN A 114 16.45 -7.36 10.57
N GLU A 115 16.88 -6.81 9.43
CA GLU A 115 18.08 -5.96 9.34
C GLU A 115 17.77 -4.49 9.67
N ASP A 116 16.78 -3.90 8.99
CA ASP A 116 16.50 -2.46 9.08
C ASP A 116 15.15 -2.13 9.76
N GLY A 117 14.36 -3.14 10.15
CA GLY A 117 13.03 -2.94 10.74
C GLY A 117 11.99 -2.39 9.76
N ALA A 118 12.31 -2.32 8.46
CA ALA A 118 11.45 -1.74 7.44
C ALA A 118 10.23 -2.62 7.16
N SER A 119 9.04 -2.03 7.13
CA SER A 119 7.80 -2.66 6.66
C SER A 119 6.82 -1.59 6.15
N LEU A 120 5.80 -2.01 5.41
CA LEU A 120 4.71 -1.10 5.02
C LEU A 120 3.69 -0.83 6.14
N GLY A 121 3.81 -1.47 7.31
CA GLY A 121 2.93 -1.26 8.46
C GLY A 121 2.90 0.20 8.94
N PRO A 122 4.06 0.83 9.23
CA PRO A 122 4.15 2.24 9.59
C PRO A 122 3.58 3.20 8.53
N LEU A 123 3.76 2.89 7.24
CA LEU A 123 3.17 3.70 6.16
C LEU A 123 1.64 3.58 6.17
N LEU A 124 1.09 2.38 6.36
CA LEU A 124 -0.36 2.18 6.50
C LEU A 124 -0.91 2.97 7.69
N ALA A 125 -0.24 2.92 8.84
CA ALA A 125 -0.61 3.71 10.02
C ALA A 125 -0.53 5.22 9.74
N LEU A 126 0.52 5.69 9.06
CA LEU A 126 0.67 7.10 8.68
C LEU A 126 -0.47 7.57 7.78
N LEU A 127 -0.86 6.78 6.78
CA LEU A 127 -1.99 7.11 5.88
C LEU A 127 -3.35 7.16 6.63
N GLN A 128 -3.43 6.49 7.78
CA GLN A 128 -4.62 6.51 8.65
C GLN A 128 -4.54 7.61 9.73
N HIS A 129 -3.35 8.16 10.00
CA HIS A 129 -3.13 9.23 10.97
C HIS A 129 -3.17 10.62 10.33
N LYS A 130 -3.72 11.60 11.07
CA LYS A 130 -3.69 13.02 10.64
C LYS A 130 -2.32 13.63 10.91
N VAL A 131 -1.49 13.78 9.89
CA VAL A 131 -0.26 14.58 9.95
C VAL A 131 -0.29 15.60 8.81
N SER A 132 -0.13 16.89 9.15
CA SER A 132 -0.32 18.00 8.20
C SER A 132 1.00 18.64 7.78
N ILE A 133 1.27 18.74 6.47
CA ILE A 133 2.30 19.62 5.89
C ILE A 133 1.66 20.53 4.83
N ASN A 134 1.68 21.85 5.04
CA ASN A 134 0.95 22.81 4.19
C ASN A 134 1.73 23.21 2.91
N THR A 135 1.08 23.13 1.74
CA THR A 135 1.63 23.49 0.41
C THR A 135 2.09 24.94 0.27
N CYS A 136 1.52 25.92 0.98
CA CYS A 136 1.99 27.31 0.90
C CYS A 136 3.43 27.47 1.42
N GLN A 137 3.96 26.45 2.10
CA GLN A 137 5.33 26.40 2.57
C GLN A 137 6.31 25.86 1.52
N CYS A 138 5.86 25.18 0.45
CA CYS A 138 6.76 24.54 -0.52
C CYS A 138 7.69 25.55 -1.21
N VAL A 139 7.15 26.63 -1.78
CA VAL A 139 7.96 27.68 -2.43
C VAL A 139 8.89 28.36 -1.42
N LYS A 140 8.38 28.65 -0.21
CA LYS A 140 9.18 29.27 0.85
C LYS A 140 10.35 28.39 1.28
N LEU A 141 10.09 27.10 1.47
CA LEU A 141 11.09 26.09 1.79
C LEU A 141 12.13 25.99 0.67
N LEU A 142 11.69 25.84 -0.58
CA LEU A 142 12.58 25.73 -1.73
C LEU A 142 13.42 26.99 -1.93
N LYS A 143 12.88 28.19 -1.70
CA LYS A 143 13.65 29.45 -1.69
C LYS A 143 14.72 29.46 -0.60
N ASN A 144 14.43 28.90 0.57
CA ASN A 144 15.44 28.76 1.62
C ASN A 144 16.52 27.75 1.23
N CYS A 145 16.14 26.60 0.64
CA CYS A 145 17.09 25.63 0.11
C CYS A 145 17.97 26.24 -0.98
N TYR A 146 17.40 27.00 -1.91
CA TYR A 146 18.14 27.72 -2.96
C TYR A 146 19.19 28.68 -2.39
N LYS A 147 18.87 29.37 -1.29
CA LYS A 147 19.82 30.25 -0.60
C LYS A 147 20.92 29.47 0.11
N ALA A 148 20.61 28.29 0.64
CA ALA A 148 21.54 27.44 1.37
C ALA A 148 22.45 26.60 0.46
N THR A 149 22.08 26.39 -0.82
CA THR A 149 22.92 25.65 -1.76
C THR A 149 24.08 26.50 -2.32
N PRO A 150 25.24 25.87 -2.58
CA PRO A 150 26.39 26.52 -3.20
C PRO A 150 26.03 27.29 -4.47
N ALA A 151 26.72 28.41 -4.72
CA ALA A 151 26.50 29.19 -5.94
C ALA A 151 26.90 28.42 -7.21
N GLU A 152 27.98 27.64 -7.13
CA GLU A 152 28.42 26.75 -8.21
C GLU A 152 27.97 25.32 -7.94
N ASN A 153 27.33 24.69 -8.93
CA ASN A 153 26.88 23.29 -8.88
C ASN A 153 25.93 22.94 -7.70
N GLY A 154 25.28 23.94 -7.10
CA GLY A 154 24.28 23.74 -6.05
C GLY A 154 23.06 23.00 -6.58
N LYS A 155 22.63 21.95 -5.87
CA LYS A 155 21.40 21.21 -6.20
C LYS A 155 20.60 20.84 -4.97
N VAL A 156 19.28 20.71 -5.15
CA VAL A 156 18.37 20.12 -4.17
C VAL A 156 17.82 18.83 -4.73
N ILE A 157 17.91 17.76 -3.96
CA ILE A 157 17.32 16.47 -4.32
C ILE A 157 15.92 16.43 -3.72
N VAL A 158 14.90 16.31 -4.58
CA VAL A 158 13.50 16.14 -4.19
C VAL A 158 13.11 14.70 -4.53
N VAL A 159 12.59 13.98 -3.55
CA VAL A 159 12.09 12.61 -3.72
C VAL A 159 10.59 12.64 -3.48
N GLU A 160 9.80 12.51 -4.54
CA GLU A 160 8.34 12.64 -4.43
C GLU A 160 7.60 11.83 -5.50
N ALA A 161 6.34 11.48 -5.24
CA ALA A 161 5.46 10.92 -6.25
C ALA A 161 5.13 11.97 -7.35
N ILE A 162 4.87 11.50 -8.57
CA ILE A 162 4.41 12.35 -9.67
C ILE A 162 3.06 11.86 -10.13
N LEU A 163 2.04 12.70 -10.01
CA LEU A 163 0.70 12.41 -10.49
C LEU A 163 0.66 12.48 -12.04
N PRO A 164 0.28 11.40 -12.73
CA PRO A 164 0.11 11.42 -14.18
C PRO A 164 -1.00 12.40 -14.58
N VAL A 165 -0.78 13.17 -15.65
CA VAL A 165 -1.79 14.11 -16.17
C VAL A 165 -3.02 13.39 -16.70
N LYS A 166 -2.81 12.21 -17.31
CA LYS A 166 -3.88 11.36 -17.84
C LYS A 166 -4.05 10.16 -16.91
N PRO A 167 -5.28 9.87 -16.44
CA PRO A 167 -5.55 8.65 -15.70
C PRO A 167 -5.30 7.41 -16.58
N ASP A 168 -4.76 6.38 -15.95
CA ASP A 168 -4.62 5.04 -16.51
C ASP A 168 -4.91 4.00 -15.41
N HIS A 169 -4.78 2.72 -15.74
CA HIS A 169 -5.12 1.62 -14.85
C HIS A 169 -3.90 0.90 -14.27
N ILE A 170 -2.70 1.46 -14.39
CA ILE A 170 -1.51 0.84 -13.79
C ILE A 170 -1.50 1.09 -12.28
N HIS A 171 -1.04 0.11 -11.50
CA HIS A 171 -1.06 0.17 -10.03
C HIS A 171 -0.45 1.46 -9.48
N SER A 172 0.63 1.96 -10.08
CA SER A 172 1.28 3.16 -9.57
C SER A 172 0.41 4.41 -9.69
N SER A 173 -0.35 4.56 -10.78
CA SER A 173 -1.21 5.74 -10.97
C SER A 173 -2.41 5.69 -10.04
N VAL A 174 -2.97 4.49 -9.83
CA VAL A 174 -4.01 4.25 -8.84
C VAL A 174 -3.52 4.62 -7.44
N VAL A 175 -2.33 4.16 -7.03
CA VAL A 175 -1.79 4.49 -5.70
C VAL A 175 -1.51 6.00 -5.54
N ILE A 176 -0.91 6.64 -6.54
CA ILE A 176 -0.59 8.08 -6.45
C ILE A 176 -1.87 8.93 -6.43
N SER A 177 -2.90 8.58 -7.20
CA SER A 177 -4.19 9.27 -7.12
C SER A 177 -4.90 9.05 -5.79
N GLN A 178 -4.76 7.88 -5.16
CA GLN A 178 -5.25 7.65 -3.80
C GLN A 178 -4.49 8.51 -2.78
N PHE A 179 -3.17 8.64 -2.92
CA PHE A 179 -2.37 9.54 -2.07
C PHE A 179 -2.80 11.00 -2.22
N ASP A 180 -3.09 11.47 -3.42
CA ASP A 180 -3.60 12.84 -3.64
C ASP A 180 -4.92 13.10 -2.89
N LEU A 181 -5.85 12.14 -2.92
CA LEU A 181 -7.11 12.25 -2.16
C LEU A 181 -6.90 12.17 -0.64
N ILE A 182 -5.96 11.35 -0.17
CA ILE A 182 -5.57 11.30 1.25
C ILE A 182 -5.00 12.65 1.68
N MET A 183 -4.11 13.22 0.87
CA MET A 183 -3.53 14.55 1.10
C MET A 183 -4.62 15.63 1.11
N LEU A 184 -5.54 15.61 0.15
CA LEU A 184 -6.68 16.54 0.09
C LEU A 184 -7.56 16.47 1.36
N ALA A 185 -7.82 15.26 1.86
CA ALA A 185 -8.70 15.04 3.02
C ALA A 185 -8.04 15.35 4.36
N GLN A 186 -6.74 15.07 4.51
CA GLN A 186 -6.05 15.11 5.80
C GLN A 186 -5.14 16.33 5.96
N THR A 187 -4.68 16.92 4.85
CA THR A 187 -3.67 17.98 4.83
C THR A 187 -4.19 19.21 4.11
N PRO A 188 -4.60 20.27 4.84
CA PRO A 188 -5.10 21.49 4.21
C PRO A 188 -4.11 22.08 3.18
N GLY A 189 -4.55 22.11 1.92
CA GLY A 189 -3.76 22.58 0.78
C GLY A 189 -2.76 21.57 0.22
N GLY A 190 -2.61 20.38 0.83
CA GLY A 190 -1.78 19.29 0.34
C GLY A 190 -2.31 18.76 -1.00
N LYS A 191 -1.39 18.40 -1.90
CA LYS A 191 -1.68 17.73 -3.17
C LYS A 191 -0.43 17.06 -3.73
N GLU A 192 -0.65 16.01 -4.51
CA GLU A 192 0.34 15.49 -5.44
C GLU A 192 0.51 16.45 -6.63
N ARG A 193 1.65 16.39 -7.30
CA ARG A 193 1.98 17.29 -8.41
C ARG A 193 2.35 16.53 -9.66
N SER A 194 1.95 17.08 -10.79
CA SER A 194 2.42 16.66 -12.11
C SER A 194 3.86 17.13 -12.35
N GLN A 195 4.49 16.55 -13.38
CA GLN A 195 5.83 16.94 -13.79
C GLN A 195 5.95 18.43 -14.13
N HIS A 196 4.92 19.00 -14.78
CA HIS A 196 4.91 20.42 -15.14
C HIS A 196 4.77 21.31 -13.90
N GLU A 197 3.94 20.93 -12.92
CA GLU A 197 3.81 21.69 -11.67
C GLU A 197 5.10 21.69 -10.85
N PHE A 198 5.85 20.58 -10.83
CA PHE A 198 7.18 20.58 -10.23
C PHE A 198 8.12 21.55 -10.94
N ARG A 199 8.15 21.56 -12.28
CA ARG A 199 8.97 22.52 -13.04
C ARG A 199 8.62 23.96 -12.69
N SER A 200 7.33 24.29 -12.66
CA SER A 200 6.86 25.62 -12.26
C SER A 200 7.28 25.97 -10.83
N LEU A 201 7.20 25.01 -9.91
CA LEU A 201 7.62 25.18 -8.51
C LEU A 201 9.12 25.46 -8.38
N ALA A 202 9.97 24.74 -9.13
CA ALA A 202 11.42 24.98 -9.16
C ALA A 202 11.74 26.39 -9.71
N THR A 203 11.10 26.77 -10.82
CA THR A 203 11.27 28.09 -11.42
C THR A 203 10.85 29.20 -10.46
N GLU A 204 9.70 29.06 -9.79
CA GLU A 204 9.21 30.05 -8.81
C GLU A 204 10.14 30.20 -7.60
N ALA A 205 10.84 29.13 -7.23
CA ALA A 205 11.83 29.13 -6.15
C ALA A 205 13.21 29.67 -6.57
N GLY A 206 13.45 29.90 -7.85
CA GLY A 206 14.68 30.47 -8.40
C GLY A 206 15.67 29.46 -9.00
N PHE A 207 15.31 28.18 -9.08
CA PHE A 207 16.15 27.16 -9.72
C PHE A 207 16.07 27.28 -11.25
N ASN A 208 17.17 26.92 -11.93
CA ASN A 208 17.29 26.97 -13.39
C ASN A 208 16.53 25.84 -14.09
N GLY A 209 16.27 24.73 -13.40
CA GLY A 209 15.55 23.60 -13.96
C GLY A 209 15.53 22.37 -13.06
N ILE A 210 14.92 21.31 -13.59
CA ILE A 210 14.79 20.00 -12.93
C ILE A 210 15.29 18.90 -13.86
N ASN A 211 16.15 18.03 -13.33
CA ASN A 211 16.47 16.74 -13.93
C ASN A 211 15.75 15.60 -13.21
N PHE A 212 15.08 14.73 -13.96
CA PHE A 212 14.41 13.54 -13.44
C PHE A 212 15.36 12.36 -13.60
N ILE A 213 15.98 11.94 -12.49
CA ILE A 213 17.12 11.02 -12.51
C ILE A 213 16.66 9.57 -12.63
N CYS A 214 15.84 9.13 -11.68
CA CYS A 214 15.33 7.76 -11.64
C CYS A 214 14.02 7.68 -10.86
N ARG A 215 13.37 6.51 -10.95
CA ARG A 215 12.14 6.20 -10.22
C ARG A 215 12.33 4.91 -9.43
N VAL A 216 12.05 4.96 -8.13
CA VAL A 216 12.17 3.82 -7.21
C VAL A 216 10.88 3.75 -6.38
N SER A 217 10.21 2.60 -6.38
CA SER A 217 9.01 2.36 -5.55
C SER A 217 7.94 3.45 -5.64
N ASN A 218 7.64 3.90 -6.86
CA ASN A 218 6.73 5.01 -7.22
C ASN A 218 7.24 6.43 -7.00
N PHE A 219 8.34 6.65 -6.28
CA PHE A 219 8.93 7.97 -6.05
C PHE A 219 9.97 8.32 -7.11
N TRP A 220 9.94 9.56 -7.56
CA TRP A 220 10.93 10.12 -8.47
C TRP A 220 12.02 10.84 -7.70
N VAL A 221 13.27 10.55 -8.05
CA VAL A 221 14.43 11.33 -7.61
C VAL A 221 14.63 12.45 -8.62
N MET A 222 14.43 13.68 -8.17
CA MET A 222 14.53 14.89 -8.98
C MET A 222 15.65 15.78 -8.46
N GLU A 223 16.47 16.31 -9.35
CA GLU A 223 17.49 17.31 -9.01
C GLU A 223 17.04 18.69 -9.47
N PHE A 224 16.92 19.62 -8.53
CA PHE A 224 16.62 21.02 -8.80
C PHE A 224 17.96 21.75 -8.82
N HIS A 225 18.33 22.31 -9.98
CA HIS A 225 19.66 22.88 -10.21
C HIS A 225 19.65 24.40 -10.05
N LYS A 226 20.62 24.92 -9.32
CA LYS A 226 20.83 26.35 -9.15
C LYS A 226 21.44 27.00 -10.39
#